data_AF-A0A644ZT94-F1
#
_entry.id   AF-A0A644ZT94-F1
#
_cell.length_a   1.000
_cell.length_b   1.000
_cell.length_c   1.000
_cell.angle_alpha   90.00
_cell.angle_beta   90.00
_cell.angle_gamma   90.00
#
_symmetry.space_group_name_H-M   'P 1'
#
loop_
_entity.id
_entity.type
_entity.pdbx_description
1 polymer ?
#
loop_
_entity_poly.entity_id
_entity_poly.type
_entity_poly.pdbx_seq_one_letter_code
_entity_poly.pdbx_strand_id
1 'polypeptide(L)'
;MIVILLQLALSLIGIILASEEFVDNINRMSTTLGISSFVLSMIISPIVTELPEKFNSIMWIRSRKDNLALGNITGAMVFQSTIPVAFGLAATNWSLNTTSLFIMTLTLISALVQYLYLETKETISPFVLTLSGLLYGVFIYVILVP
;
A
#
# COMPACT_ATOMS: atom_id res chain seq x y z
N MET A 1 32.68 0.92 -2.63
CA MET A 1 32.06 2.11 -2.00
C MET A 1 31.53 3.08 -3.05
N ILE A 2 32.36 3.64 -3.94
CA ILE A 2 31.94 4.61 -4.97
C ILE A 2 30.79 4.09 -5.85
N VAL A 3 30.88 2.85 -6.34
CA VAL A 3 29.82 2.25 -7.18
C VAL A 3 28.47 2.18 -6.44
N ILE A 4 28.47 1.84 -5.16
CA ILE A 4 27.25 1.76 -4.33
C ILE A 4 26.65 3.16 -4.16
N LEU A 5 27.49 4.17 -3.88
CA LEU A 5 27.03 5.55 -3.77
C LEU A 5 26.46 6.07 -5.09
N LEU A 6 27.07 5.72 -6.22
CA LEU A 6 26.54 6.06 -7.54
C LEU A 6 25.19 5.38 -7.80
N GLN A 7 25.06 4.09 -7.50
CA GLN A 7 23.79 3.37 -7.63
C GLN A 7 22.69 3.99 -6.76
N LEU A 8 23.03 4.36 -5.52
CA LEU A 8 22.09 5.00 -4.60
C LEU A 8 21.66 6.38 -5.12
N ALA A 9 22.61 7.20 -5.58
CA ALA A 9 22.30 8.52 -6.14
C ALA A 9 21.44 8.42 -7.41
N LEU A 10 21.79 7.54 -8.34
CA LEU A 10 21.03 7.33 -9.57
C LEU A 10 19.62 6.79 -9.29
N SER A 11 19.48 5.86 -8.35
CA SER A 11 18.17 5.33 -7.95
C SER A 11 17.31 6.40 -7.30
N LEU A 12 17.88 7.24 -6.43
CA LEU A 12 17.18 8.34 -5.80
C LEU A 12 16.68 9.36 -6.82
N ILE A 13 17.54 9.78 -7.75
CA ILE A 13 17.16 10.69 -8.84
C ILE A 13 16.06 10.06 -9.70
N GLY A 14 16.20 8.78 -10.04
CA GLY A 14 15.20 8.05 -10.80
C GLY A 14 13.83 8.01 -10.11
N ILE A 15 13.80 7.77 -8.79
CA ILE A 15 12.56 7.77 -8.01
C ILE A 15 11.92 9.15 -8.00
N ILE A 16 12.70 10.23 -7.82
CA ILE A 16 12.17 11.60 -7.82
C ILE A 16 11.52 11.92 -9.16
N LEU A 17 12.24 11.70 -10.27
CA LEU A 17 11.72 11.96 -11.62
C LEU A 17 10.50 11.09 -11.95
N ALA A 18 10.53 9.80 -11.59
CA ALA A 18 9.40 8.90 -11.81
C ALA A 18 8.17 9.28 -10.97
N SER A 19 8.37 9.84 -9.77
CA SER A 19 7.27 10.28 -8.90
C SER A 19 6.52 11.47 -9.46
N GLU A 20 7.21 12.45 -10.06
CA GLU A 20 6.59 13.59 -10.72
C GLU A 20 5.76 13.13 -11.93
N GLU A 21 6.37 12.30 -12.79
CA GLU A 21 5.68 11.78 -13.97
C GLU A 21 4.50 10.88 -13.61
N PHE A 22 4.59 10.13 -12.51
CA PHE A 22 3.48 9.34 -11.98
C PHE A 22 2.28 10.24 -11.60
N VAL A 23 2.51 11.32 -10.87
CA VAL A 23 1.45 12.27 -10.46
C VAL A 23 0.81 12.93 -11.69
N ASP A 24 1.60 13.34 -12.67
CA ASP A 24 1.10 13.93 -13.92
C ASP A 24 0.24 12.95 -14.72
N ASN A 25 0.62 11.67 -14.77
CA ASN A 25 -0.19 10.64 -15.42
C ASN A 25 -1.50 10.38 -14.68
N ILE A 26 -1.49 10.35 -13.34
CA ILE A 26 -2.72 10.28 -12.53
C ILE A 26 -3.64 11.45 -12.85
N ASN A 27 -3.11 12.68 -12.96
CA ASN A 27 -3.90 13.85 -13.31
C ASN A 27 -4.51 13.75 -14.72
N ARG A 28 -3.75 13.28 -15.74
CA ARG A 28 -4.28 13.07 -17.10
C ARG A 28 -5.33 11.96 -17.16
N MET A 29 -5.16 10.90 -16.37
CA MET A 29 -6.15 9.83 -16.26
C MET A 29 -7.42 10.31 -15.56
N SER A 30 -7.28 11.14 -14.53
CA SER A 30 -8.40 11.70 -13.77
C SER A 30 -9.38 12.47 -14.68
N THR A 31 -8.86 13.30 -15.60
CA THR A 31 -9.67 14.08 -16.53
C THR A 31 -10.37 13.22 -17.58
N THR A 32 -9.72 12.13 -18.01
CA THR A 32 -10.28 11.19 -18.97
C THR A 32 -11.37 10.31 -18.35
N LEU A 33 -11.19 9.89 -17.09
CA LEU A 33 -12.12 9.01 -16.38
C LEU A 33 -13.24 9.76 -15.64
N GLY A 34 -13.13 11.08 -15.47
CA GLY A 34 -14.09 11.88 -14.70
C GLY A 34 -14.05 11.60 -13.19
N ILE A 35 -12.97 11.00 -12.70
CA ILE A 35 -12.74 10.68 -11.28
C ILE A 35 -11.70 11.67 -10.76
N SER A 36 -11.82 12.15 -9.52
CA SER A 36 -10.82 13.08 -8.97
C SER A 36 -9.43 12.44 -8.89
N SER A 37 -8.37 13.22 -9.14
CA SER A 37 -6.98 12.74 -9.02
C SER A 37 -6.67 12.16 -7.64
N PHE A 38 -7.30 12.71 -6.59
CA PHE A 38 -7.14 12.23 -5.22
C PHE A 38 -7.73 10.82 -5.03
N VAL A 39 -8.95 10.57 -5.51
CA VAL A 39 -9.55 9.23 -5.44
C VAL A 39 -8.77 8.24 -6.28
N LEU A 40 -8.32 8.65 -7.47
CA LEU A 40 -7.53 7.79 -8.33
C LEU A 40 -6.15 7.46 -7.73
N SER A 41 -5.49 8.43 -7.08
CA SER A 41 -4.20 8.20 -6.41
C SER A 41 -4.34 7.27 -5.20
N MET A 42 -5.42 7.37 -4.43
CA MET A 42 -5.71 6.45 -3.31
C MET A 42 -5.88 5.00 -3.76
N ILE A 43 -6.33 4.77 -4.99
CA ILE A 43 -6.50 3.41 -5.56
C ILE A 43 -5.18 2.92 -6.16
N ILE A 44 -4.53 3.72 -7.00
CA ILE A 44 -3.38 3.27 -7.81
C ILE A 44 -2.07 3.30 -7.01
N SER A 45 -1.83 4.33 -6.18
CA SER A 45 -0.55 4.49 -5.48
C SER A 45 -0.18 3.29 -4.61
N PRO A 46 -1.07 2.73 -3.77
CA PRO A 46 -0.73 1.57 -2.94
C PRO A 46 -0.33 0.34 -3.75
N ILE A 47 -0.89 0.17 -4.94
CA ILE A 47 -0.52 -0.93 -5.84
C ILE A 47 0.91 -0.72 -6.33
N VAL A 48 1.19 0.47 -6.87
CA VAL A 48 2.51 0.78 -7.47
C VAL A 48 3.62 0.71 -6.43
N THR A 49 3.40 1.25 -5.22
CA THR A 49 4.43 1.30 -4.17
C THR A 49 4.67 -0.03 -3.46
N GLU A 50 3.78 -1.00 -3.61
CA GLU A 50 3.92 -2.34 -3.01
C GLU A 50 4.45 -3.40 -3.99
N LEU A 51 4.31 -3.15 -5.29
CA LEU A 51 4.65 -4.12 -6.34
C LEU A 51 6.12 -4.60 -6.26
N PRO A 52 7.13 -3.71 -6.09
CA PRO A 52 8.52 -4.15 -5.97
C PRO A 52 8.75 -5.12 -4.80
N GLU A 53 8.14 -4.82 -3.65
CA GLU A 53 8.23 -5.60 -2.41
C GLU A 53 7.53 -6.95 -2.56
N LYS A 54 6.37 -6.98 -3.23
CA LYS A 54 5.69 -8.25 -3.56
C LYS A 54 6.57 -9.10 -4.47
N PHE A 55 7.23 -8.50 -5.45
CA PHE A 55 8.11 -9.23 -6.36
C PHE A 55 9.30 -9.86 -5.63
N ASN A 56 9.98 -9.09 -4.75
CA ASN A 56 11.07 -9.60 -3.92
C ASN A 56 10.62 -10.75 -3.01
N SER A 57 9.45 -10.60 -2.38
CA SER A 57 8.88 -11.62 -1.51
C SER A 57 8.59 -12.92 -2.27
N ILE A 58 8.01 -12.83 -3.48
CA ILE A 58 7.77 -13.99 -4.35
C ILE A 58 9.08 -14.68 -4.75
N MET A 59 10.10 -13.91 -5.16
CA MET A 59 11.40 -14.48 -5.54
C MET A 59 12.08 -15.24 -4.38
N TRP A 60 12.00 -14.70 -3.16
CA TRP A 60 12.58 -15.35 -1.98
C TRP A 60 11.82 -16.60 -1.56
N ILE A 61 10.48 -16.57 -1.55
CA ILE A 61 9.67 -17.77 -1.27
C ILE A 61 9.99 -18.87 -2.30
N ARG A 62 10.07 -18.53 -3.59
CA ARG A 62 10.48 -19.48 -4.65
C ARG A 62 11.88 -20.05 -4.42
N SER A 63 12.75 -19.28 -3.76
CA SER A 63 14.11 -19.69 -3.40
C SER A 63 14.21 -20.36 -2.03
N ARG A 64 13.08 -20.68 -1.37
CA ARG A 64 13.00 -21.21 0.01
C ARG A 64 13.69 -20.33 1.06
N LYS A 65 13.66 -19.02 0.86
CA LYS A 65 14.22 -18.01 1.79
C LYS A 65 13.11 -17.32 2.57
N ASP A 66 12.27 -18.10 3.22
CA ASP A 66 11.03 -17.65 3.85
C ASP A 66 11.27 -16.59 4.93
N ASN A 67 12.36 -16.72 5.68
CA ASN A 67 12.78 -15.73 6.69
C ASN A 67 13.02 -14.34 6.09
N LEU A 68 13.61 -14.26 4.89
CA LEU A 68 13.84 -12.97 4.20
C LEU A 68 12.54 -12.38 3.67
N ALA A 69 11.66 -13.23 3.12
CA ALA A 69 10.34 -12.80 2.65
C ALA A 69 9.48 -12.24 3.80
N LEU A 70 9.45 -12.94 4.93
CA LEU A 70 8.73 -12.50 6.13
C LEU A 70 9.33 -11.22 6.72
N GLY A 71 10.66 -11.12 6.79
CA GLY A 71 11.35 -9.92 7.27
C GLY A 71 11.05 -8.69 6.40
N ASN A 72 11.00 -8.86 5.08
CA ASN A 72 10.66 -7.78 4.16
C ASN A 72 9.21 -7.33 4.30
N ILE A 73 8.24 -8.26 4.35
CA ILE A 73 6.82 -7.91 4.48
C ILE A 73 6.55 -7.23 5.82
N THR A 74 7.04 -7.79 6.92
CA THR A 74 6.80 -7.21 8.26
C THR A 74 7.53 -5.88 8.44
N GLY A 75 8.77 -5.77 7.98
CA GLY A 75 9.54 -4.53 8.01
C GLY A 75 8.89 -3.41 7.19
N ALA A 76 8.44 -3.71 5.97
CA ALA A 76 7.74 -2.74 5.12
C ALA A 76 6.45 -2.24 5.78
N MET A 77 5.65 -3.13 6.38
CA MET A 77 4.40 -2.76 7.06
C MET A 77 4.64 -1.85 8.27
N VAL A 78 5.67 -2.13 9.08
CA VAL A 78 6.04 -1.25 10.22
C VAL A 78 6.55 0.09 9.73
N PHE A 79 7.41 0.12 8.71
CA PHE A 79 7.92 1.37 8.15
C PHE A 79 6.80 2.25 7.59
N GLN A 80 5.89 1.67 6.79
CA GLN A 80 4.81 2.39 6.14
C GLN A 80 3.76 2.91 7.11
N SER A 81 3.45 2.16 8.17
CA SER A 81 2.51 2.59 9.21
C SER A 81 3.08 3.67 10.15
N THR A 82 4.39 3.94 10.08
CA THR A 82 5.06 4.91 10.96
C THR A 82 5.54 6.14 10.20
N ILE A 83 6.58 6.02 9.39
CA ILE A 83 7.32 7.17 8.86
C ILE A 83 6.50 7.96 7.82
N PRO A 84 5.96 7.35 6.74
CA PRO A 84 5.14 8.08 5.77
C PRO A 84 3.90 8.69 6.40
N VAL A 85 3.24 7.97 7.31
CA VAL A 85 2.05 8.47 8.03
C VAL A 85 2.41 9.66 8.91
N ALA A 86 3.54 9.61 9.65
CA ALA A 86 3.98 10.72 10.48
C ALA A 86 4.26 11.99 9.66
N PHE A 87 4.94 11.86 8.51
CA PHE A 87 5.14 12.99 7.59
C PHE A 87 3.82 13.49 7.01
N GLY A 88 2.92 12.60 6.62
CA GLY A 88 1.59 12.95 6.13
C GLY A 88 0.79 13.76 7.16
N LEU A 89 0.76 13.31 8.42
CA LEU A 89 0.09 14.01 9.52
C LEU A 89 0.76 15.34 9.88
N ALA A 90 2.09 15.43 9.80
CA ALA A 90 2.81 16.67 10.07
C ALA A 90 2.64 17.72 8.96
N ALA A 91 2.48 17.28 7.71
CA ALA A 91 2.41 18.16 6.54
C ALA A 91 0.97 18.52 6.13
N THR A 92 -0.06 17.87 6.68
CA THR A 92 -1.46 18.06 6.27
C THR A 92 -2.38 18.30 7.46
N ASN A 93 -3.48 19.04 7.20
CA ASN A 93 -4.52 19.20 8.20
C ASN A 93 -5.31 17.90 8.34
N TRP A 94 -5.37 17.39 9.56
CA TRP A 94 -6.09 16.17 9.86
C TRP A 94 -7.59 16.43 10.00
N SER A 95 -8.40 15.66 9.27
CA SER A 95 -9.85 15.67 9.41
C SER A 95 -10.38 14.24 9.47
N LEU A 96 -11.10 13.92 10.55
CA LEU A 96 -11.88 12.68 10.64
C LEU A 96 -13.32 12.98 10.21
N ASN A 97 -13.66 12.55 9.01
CA ASN A 97 -15.04 12.52 8.57
C ASN A 97 -15.64 11.11 8.78
N THR A 98 -16.97 11.02 8.65
CA THR A 98 -17.70 9.75 8.81
C THR A 98 -17.21 8.68 7.83
N THR A 99 -16.85 9.07 6.60
CA THR A 99 -16.32 8.17 5.57
C THR A 99 -14.96 7.57 5.98
N SER A 100 -14.05 8.38 6.52
CA SER A 100 -12.75 7.96 7.02
C SER A 100 -12.89 7.01 8.20
N LEU A 101 -13.80 7.29 9.14
CA LEU A 101 -14.11 6.39 10.25
C LEU A 101 -14.65 5.04 9.77
N PHE A 102 -15.54 5.06 8.77
CA PHE A 102 -16.07 3.84 8.15
C PHE A 102 -14.96 2.99 7.51
N ILE A 103 -14.11 3.60 6.67
CA ILE A 103 -13.00 2.90 5.99
C ILE A 103 -11.99 2.35 7.01
N MET A 104 -11.68 3.12 8.05
CA MET A 104 -10.81 2.68 9.15
C MET A 104 -11.42 1.46 9.86
N THR A 105 -12.72 1.47 10.14
CA THR A 105 -13.41 0.35 10.78
C THR A 105 -13.38 -0.90 9.90
N LEU A 106 -13.64 -0.77 8.60
CA LEU A 106 -13.51 -1.89 7.65
C LEU A 106 -12.09 -2.48 7.64
N THR A 107 -11.07 -1.62 7.69
CA THR A 107 -9.67 -2.02 7.69
C THR A 107 -9.31 -2.78 8.97
N LEU A 108 -9.75 -2.27 10.13
CA LEU A 108 -9.54 -2.92 11.42
C LEU A 108 -10.27 -4.26 11.53
N ILE A 109 -11.50 -4.36 11.02
CA ILE A 109 -12.25 -5.63 10.95
C ILE A 109 -11.48 -6.64 10.08
N SER A 110 -11.01 -6.22 8.91
CA SER A 110 -10.21 -7.07 8.01
C SER A 110 -8.96 -7.60 8.70
N ALA A 111 -8.21 -6.72 9.37
CA ALA A 111 -6.99 -7.10 10.09
C ALA A 111 -7.29 -8.03 11.27
N LEU A 112 -8.35 -7.75 12.04
CA LEU A 112 -8.76 -8.57 13.18
C LEU A 112 -9.16 -9.98 12.75
N VAL A 113 -9.95 -10.10 11.68
CA VAL A 113 -10.35 -11.42 11.16
C VAL A 113 -9.14 -12.24 10.72
N GLN A 114 -8.18 -11.61 10.03
CA GLN A 114 -6.94 -12.28 9.62
C GLN A 114 -6.08 -12.68 10.82
N TYR A 115 -5.95 -11.81 11.82
CA TYR A 115 -5.19 -12.07 13.04
C TYR A 115 -5.79 -13.23 13.84
N LEU A 116 -7.10 -13.21 14.12
CA LEU A 116 -7.79 -14.27 14.86
C LEU A 116 -7.73 -15.62 14.12
N TYR A 117 -7.84 -15.59 12.79
CA TYR A 117 -7.70 -16.80 11.98
C TYR A 117 -6.28 -17.38 12.08
N LEU A 118 -5.26 -16.52 11.97
CA LEU A 118 -3.86 -16.91 12.11
C LEU A 118 -3.57 -17.48 13.50
N GLU A 119 -4.07 -16.85 14.56
CA GLU A 119 -3.89 -17.31 15.94
C GLU A 119 -4.59 -18.66 16.19
N THR A 120 -5.74 -18.89 15.57
CA THR A 120 -6.50 -20.14 15.75
C THR A 120 -6.00 -21.30 14.88
N LYS A 121 -5.49 -21.01 13.68
CA LYS A 121 -5.18 -22.01 12.65
C LYS A 121 -3.71 -22.11 12.28
N GLU A 122 -2.86 -21.22 12.83
CA GLU A 122 -1.42 -21.09 12.52
C GLU A 122 -1.10 -20.99 11.02
N THR A 123 -2.12 -20.68 10.21
CA THR A 123 -2.07 -20.67 8.75
C THR A 123 -2.98 -19.56 8.25
N ILE A 124 -2.74 -19.09 7.02
CA ILE A 124 -3.62 -18.15 6.34
C ILE A 124 -4.26 -18.85 5.15
N SER A 125 -5.59 -18.95 5.18
CA SER A 125 -6.36 -19.52 4.07
C SER A 125 -6.59 -18.48 2.97
N PRO A 126 -6.48 -18.85 1.69
CA PRO A 126 -6.85 -17.97 0.57
C PRO A 126 -8.27 -17.40 0.70
N PHE A 127 -9.22 -18.16 1.26
CA PHE A 127 -10.59 -17.69 1.46
C PHE A 127 -10.68 -16.52 2.46
N VAL A 128 -9.86 -16.53 3.51
CA VAL A 128 -9.81 -15.43 4.48
C VAL A 128 -9.17 -14.19 3.85
N LEU A 129 -8.18 -14.39 2.96
CA LEU A 129 -7.62 -13.28 2.17
C LEU A 129 -8.64 -12.70 1.19
N THR A 130 -9.51 -13.51 0.59
CA THR A 130 -10.55 -12.99 -0.32
C THR A 130 -11.53 -12.06 0.38
N LEU A 131 -11.82 -12.26 1.67
CA LEU A 131 -12.62 -11.31 2.46
C LEU A 131 -11.97 -9.91 2.48
N SER A 132 -10.66 -9.84 2.63
CA SER A 132 -9.91 -8.57 2.59
C SER A 132 -10.06 -7.89 1.23
N GLY A 133 -10.02 -8.68 0.15
CA GLY A 133 -10.28 -8.19 -1.21
C GLY A 133 -11.70 -7.65 -1.39
N LEU A 134 -12.71 -8.33 -0.81
CA LEU A 134 -14.09 -7.85 -0.84
C LEU A 134 -14.26 -6.53 -0.07
N LEU A 135 -13.66 -6.40 1.12
CA LEU A 135 -13.68 -5.17 1.91
C LEU A 135 -12.95 -4.03 1.19
N TYR A 136 -11.85 -4.32 0.49
CA TYR A 136 -11.19 -3.35 -0.38
C TYR A 136 -12.09 -2.91 -1.55
N GLY A 137 -12.90 -3.82 -2.12
CA GLY A 137 -13.92 -3.47 -3.10
C GLY A 137 -15.00 -2.54 -2.55
N VAL A 138 -15.44 -2.75 -1.31
CA VAL A 138 -16.36 -1.83 -0.60
C VAL A 138 -15.70 -0.46 -0.41
N PHE A 139 -14.43 -0.42 -0.03
CA PHE A 139 -13.67 0.83 0.05
C PHE A 139 -13.66 1.58 -1.30
N ILE A 140 -13.34 0.89 -2.41
CA ILE A 140 -13.37 1.49 -3.75
C ILE A 140 -14.76 2.04 -4.10
N TYR A 141 -15.81 1.29 -3.79
CA TYR A 141 -17.19 1.72 -4.04
C TYR A 141 -17.53 3.00 -3.28
N VAL A 142 -17.20 3.06 -1.98
CA VAL A 142 -17.50 4.20 -1.11
C VAL A 142 -16.73 5.47 -1.50
N ILE A 143 -15.52 5.34 -2.04
CA ILE A 143 -14.75 6.53 -2.48
C ILE A 143 -15.13 7.00 -3.89
N LEU A 144 -15.69 6.12 -4.73
CA LEU A 144 -16.12 6.45 -6.09
C LEU A 144 -17.55 6.98 -6.15
N VAL A 145 -18.42 6.49 -5.28
CA VAL A 145 -19.82 6.93 -5.19
C VAL A 145 -19.92 8.02 -4.11
N PRO A 146 -20.22 9.27 -4.48
CA PRO A 146 -20.30 10.39 -3.56
C PRO A 146 -21.42 10.26 -2.52
#